data_AF-A0A661ZG59-F1
#
_entry.id   AF-A0A661ZG59-F1
#
_cell.length_a   1.000
_cell.length_b   1.000
_cell.length_c   1.000
_cell.angle_alpha   90.00
_cell.angle_beta   90.00
_cell.angle_gamma   90.00
#
_symmetry.space_group_name_H-M   'P 1'
#
loop_
_entity.id
_entity.type
_entity.pdbx_description
1 polymer ?
#
loop_
_entity_poly.entity_id
_entity_poly.type
_entity_poly.pdbx_seq_one_letter_code
_entity_poly.pdbx_strand_id
1 'polypeptide(L)'
;SLNKKIPVYGTLLEGENIYTANLSKNGIIIIGNEGKGISEDINSYITNRLFIPDFNTKNKSAESLNVSVAAAIVCSEFKRRK
;
A
#
# COMPACT_ATOMS: atom_id res chain seq x y z
N SER A 1 23.41 -16.65 -6.06
CA SER A 1 22.00 -16.68 -6.52
C SER A 1 21.45 -15.26 -6.59
N LEU A 2 21.75 -14.54 -7.66
CA LEU A 2 21.27 -13.16 -7.88
C LEU A 2 20.05 -13.22 -8.81
N ASN A 3 18.86 -12.99 -8.25
CA ASN A 3 17.65 -12.46 -8.94
C ASN A 3 16.39 -12.61 -8.07
N LYS A 4 16.46 -12.25 -6.78
CA LYS A 4 15.20 -11.92 -6.08
C LYS A 4 14.79 -10.54 -6.58
N LYS A 5 13.85 -10.47 -7.53
CA LYS A 5 13.14 -9.21 -7.83
C LYS A 5 12.61 -8.68 -6.50
N ILE A 6 13.08 -7.51 -6.10
CA ILE A 6 12.64 -6.86 -4.86
C ILE A 6 11.15 -6.52 -5.06
N PRO A 7 10.25 -6.97 -4.18
CA PRO A 7 8.83 -6.67 -4.33
C PRO A 7 8.59 -5.17 -4.15
N VAL A 8 7.75 -4.63 -5.01
CA VAL A 8 7.34 -3.22 -5.02
C VAL A 8 5.88 -3.16 -4.64
N TYR A 9 5.62 -2.61 -3.46
CA TYR A 9 4.31 -2.46 -2.87
C TYR A 9 3.78 -1.07 -3.18
N GLY A 10 2.63 -0.98 -3.86
CA GLY A 10 1.92 0.26 -4.07
C GLY A 10 0.69 0.36 -3.16
N THR A 11 0.41 1.52 -2.60
CA THR A 11 -0.87 1.79 -1.94
C THR A 11 -1.88 2.31 -2.95
N LEU A 12 -2.92 1.54 -3.27
CA LEU A 12 -3.95 1.91 -4.23
C LEU A 12 -5.34 1.66 -3.64
N LEU A 13 -6.37 2.27 -4.24
CA LEU A 13 -7.77 2.03 -3.87
C LEU A 13 -8.25 0.62 -4.25
N GLU A 14 -7.56 -0.03 -5.19
CA GLU A 14 -7.78 -1.43 -5.54
C GLU A 14 -6.52 -2.24 -5.25
N GLY A 15 -6.69 -3.34 -4.51
CA GLY A 15 -5.60 -4.21 -4.11
C GLY A 15 -6.00 -5.17 -3.01
N GLU A 16 -5.00 -5.91 -2.52
CA GLU A 16 -5.19 -6.80 -1.39
C GLU A 16 -5.26 -6.00 -0.08
N ASN A 17 -6.19 -6.35 0.80
CA ASN A 17 -6.29 -5.74 2.13
C ASN A 17 -4.96 -5.93 2.87
N ILE A 18 -4.33 -4.82 3.27
CA ILE A 18 -3.00 -4.81 3.90
C ILE A 18 -2.94 -5.68 5.16
N TYR A 19 -4.04 -5.81 5.90
CA TYR A 19 -4.11 -6.59 7.14
C TYR A 19 -4.20 -8.10 6.89
N THR A 20 -4.49 -8.54 5.67
CA THR A 20 -4.52 -9.96 5.27
C THR A 20 -3.42 -10.32 4.26
N ALA A 21 -2.87 -9.33 3.56
CA ALA A 21 -1.87 -9.52 2.50
C ALA A 21 -0.59 -10.20 2.98
N ASN A 22 0.04 -11.01 2.13
CA ASN A 22 1.32 -11.62 2.47
C ASN A 22 2.49 -10.63 2.25
N LEU A 23 2.99 -10.05 3.34
CA LEU A 23 4.04 -9.03 3.31
C LEU A 23 5.42 -9.66 3.48
N SER A 24 6.31 -9.37 2.53
CA SER A 24 7.69 -9.84 2.58
C SER A 24 8.53 -9.04 3.57
N LYS A 25 9.65 -9.61 4.03
CA LYS A 25 10.56 -8.94 4.98
C LYS A 25 11.29 -7.73 4.39
N ASN A 26 11.43 -7.69 3.06
CA ASN A 26 12.18 -6.68 2.31
C ASN A 26 11.39 -6.27 1.07
N GLY A 27 11.28 -4.98 0.78
CA GLY A 27 10.59 -4.47 -0.39
C GLY A 27 10.72 -2.95 -0.51
N ILE A 28 10.21 -2.39 -1.60
CA ILE A 28 10.06 -0.95 -1.81
C ILE A 28 8.58 -0.61 -1.62
N ILE A 29 8.29 0.46 -0.88
CA ILE A 29 6.92 0.96 -0.70
C ILE A 29 6.78 2.23 -1.52
N ILE A 30 5.76 2.29 -2.36
CA ILE A 30 5.36 3.44 -3.16
C ILE A 30 4.00 3.90 -2.66
N ILE A 31 3.91 5.17 -2.31
CA ILE A 31 2.68 5.78 -1.81
C ILE A 31 2.29 6.89 -2.78
N GLY A 32 1.02 6.86 -3.20
CA GLY A 32 0.45 7.84 -4.12
C GLY A 32 0.29 9.22 -3.49
N ASN A 33 0.22 10.23 -4.34
CA ASN A 33 -0.13 11.58 -3.95
C ASN A 33 -1.64 11.67 -3.61
N GLU A 34 -2.03 12.48 -2.62
CA GLU A 34 -3.39 12.64 -2.10
C GLU A 34 -4.44 12.94 -3.18
N GLY A 35 -4.10 13.73 -4.20
CA GLY A 35 -5.04 14.09 -5.26
C GLY A 35 -4.94 13.26 -6.54
N LYS A 36 -3.80 12.60 -6.77
CA LYS A 36 -3.47 11.98 -8.07
C LYS A 36 -3.13 10.49 -7.99
N GLY A 37 -3.04 9.93 -6.79
CA GLY A 37 -2.58 8.58 -6.56
C GLY A 37 -1.16 8.35 -7.08
N ILE A 38 -0.89 7.12 -7.51
CA ILE A 38 0.37 6.73 -8.15
C ILE A 38 0.22 6.91 -9.67
N SER A 39 1.20 7.52 -10.32
CA SER A 39 1.18 7.74 -11.78
C SER A 39 1.25 6.42 -12.54
N GLU A 40 0.71 6.41 -13.76
CA GLU A 40 0.62 5.20 -14.58
C GLU A 40 2.00 4.59 -14.91
N ASP A 41 2.98 5.44 -15.19
CA ASP A 41 4.36 5.01 -15.43
C ASP A 41 4.96 4.29 -14.22
N ILE A 42 4.50 4.61 -13.00
CA ILE A 42 4.97 3.95 -11.77
C ILE A 42 4.15 2.68 -11.50
N ASN A 43 2.87 2.65 -11.90
CA ASN A 43 1.99 1.49 -11.74
C ASN A 43 2.57 0.23 -12.40
N SER A 44 3.30 0.35 -13.52
CA SER A 44 3.92 -0.80 -14.21
C SER A 44 5.03 -1.48 -13.39
N TYR A 45 5.61 -0.79 -12.40
CA TYR A 45 6.64 -1.35 -11.53
C TYR A 45 6.08 -1.99 -10.26
N ILE A 46 4.81 -1.75 -9.93
CA ILE A 46 4.17 -2.29 -8.73
C ILE A 46 3.92 -3.78 -8.91
N THR A 47 4.54 -4.60 -8.06
CA THR A 47 4.35 -6.05 -8.06
C THR A 47 3.23 -6.48 -7.11
N ASN A 48 2.92 -5.67 -6.11
CA ASN A 48 1.94 -5.96 -5.07
C ASN A 48 1.11 -4.71 -4.79
N ARG A 49 -0.20 -4.80 -5.02
CA ARG A 49 -1.14 -3.71 -4.74
C ARG A 49 -1.72 -3.91 -3.36
N LEU A 50 -1.52 -2.95 -2.47
CA LEU A 50 -2.04 -2.95 -1.12
C LEU A 50 -3.16 -1.92 -1.00
N PHE A 51 -4.24 -2.33 -0.35
CA PHE A 51 -5.38 -1.49 -0.02
C PHE A 51 -5.52 -1.38 1.50
N ILE A 52 -5.70 -0.16 1.99
CA ILE A 52 -6.02 0.09 3.40
C ILE A 52 -7.54 0.18 3.48
N PRO A 53 -8.24 -0.81 4.05
CA PRO A 53 -9.69 -0.77 4.14
C PRO A 53 -10.18 0.39 5.00
N ASP A 54 -11.27 1.01 4.57
CA ASP A 54 -12.04 1.92 5.41
C ASP A 54 -12.85 1.08 6.43
N PHE A 55 -12.75 1.45 7.71
CA PHE A 55 -13.48 0.81 8.80
C PHE A 55 -14.71 1.61 9.25
N ASN A 56 -15.04 2.69 8.54
CA ASN A 56 -16.19 3.51 8.87
C ASN A 56 -17.48 2.76 8.52
N THR A 57 -18.26 2.40 9.56
CA THR A 57 -19.44 1.53 9.42
C THR A 57 -20.76 2.30 9.31
N LYS A 58 -20.74 3.63 9.47
CA LYS A 58 -21.98 4.41 9.74
C LYS A 58 -22.21 5.65 8.88
N ASN A 59 -21.21 6.20 8.19
CA ASN A 59 -21.36 7.41 7.39
C ASN A 59 -20.38 7.43 6.22
N LYS A 60 -20.68 8.24 5.20
CA LYS A 60 -19.88 8.50 3.98
C LYS A 60 -18.38 8.24 4.21
N SER A 61 -17.89 7.20 3.55
CA SER A 61 -16.49 6.84 3.46
C SER A 61 -15.67 8.01 2.95
N ALA A 62 -14.53 8.29 3.57
CA ALA A 62 -13.56 9.19 2.96
C ALA A 62 -12.99 8.46 1.73
N GLU A 63 -12.95 9.12 0.57
CA GLU A 63 -12.46 8.49 -0.67
C GLU A 63 -10.99 8.05 -0.56
N SER A 64 -10.19 8.71 0.30
CA SER A 64 -8.81 8.32 0.59
C SER A 64 -8.31 8.87 1.93
N LEU A 65 -7.21 8.30 2.44
CA LEU A 65 -6.48 8.78 3.61
C LEU A 65 -5.42 9.82 3.21
N ASN A 66 -5.07 10.70 4.14
CA ASN A 66 -3.86 11.51 4.04
C ASN A 66 -2.62 10.64 3.80
N VAL A 67 -1.73 11.11 2.92
CA VAL A 67 -0.56 10.32 2.47
C VAL A 67 0.36 9.90 3.62
N SER A 68 0.52 10.76 4.63
CA SER A 68 1.38 10.48 5.78
C SER A 68 0.75 9.43 6.70
N VAL A 69 -0.58 9.43 6.82
CA VAL A 69 -1.33 8.41 7.57
C VAL A 69 -1.24 7.06 6.86
N ALA A 70 -1.43 7.03 5.54
CA ALA A 70 -1.26 5.81 4.75
C ALA A 70 0.17 5.25 4.92
N ALA A 71 1.19 6.10 4.88
CA ALA A 71 2.58 5.70 5.11
C ALA A 71 2.80 5.09 6.49
N ALA A 72 2.26 5.72 7.54
CA ALA A 72 2.37 5.24 8.91
C ALA A 72 1.72 3.85 9.07
N ILE A 73 0.52 3.66 8.52
CA ILE A 73 -0.20 2.37 8.56
C ILE A 73 0.61 1.28 7.86
N VAL A 74 1.10 1.54 6.64
CA VAL A 74 1.89 0.56 5.89
C VAL A 74 3.17 0.18 6.65
N CYS A 75 3.95 1.17 7.09
CA CYS A 75 5.18 0.92 7.83
C CYS A 75 4.93 0.14 9.12
N SER A 76 3.89 0.50 9.87
CA SER A 76 3.48 -0.20 11.08
C SER A 76 3.14 -1.66 10.80
N GLU A 77 2.36 -1.93 9.76
CA GLU A 77 1.91 -3.27 9.41
C GLU A 77 3.07 -4.17 8.94
N PHE A 78 4.00 -3.63 8.15
CA PHE A 78 5.25 -4.33 7.80
C PHE A 78 6.12 -4.63 9.03
N LYS A 79 6.16 -3.71 10.01
CA LYS A 79 6.93 -3.90 11.24
C LYS A 79 6.29 -4.91 12.19
N ARG A 80 4.95 -4.90 12.32
CA ARG A 80 4.17 -5.77 13.21
C ARG A 80 4.36 -7.26 12.90
N ARG A 81 4.63 -7.61 11.64
CA ARG A 81 4.81 -8.99 11.17
C ARG A 81 6.26 -9.49 11.18
N LYS A 82 7.22 -8.66 11.62
CA LYS A 82 8.60 -9.06 11.86
C LYS A 82 8.76 -9.64 13.26
#